data_AF-A0A8J8B637-F1
#
_entry.id   AF-A0A8J8B637-F1
#
_cell.length_a   1.000
_cell.length_b   1.000
_cell.length_c   1.000
_cell.angle_alpha   90.00
_cell.angle_beta   90.00
_cell.angle_gamma   90.00
#
_symmetry.space_group_name_H-M   'P 1'
#
loop_
_entity.id
_entity.type
_entity.pdbx_description
1 polymer ?
#
loop_
_entity_poly.entity_id
_entity_poly.type
_entity_poly.pdbx_seq_one_letter_code
_entity_poly.pdbx_strand_id
1 'polypeptide(L)' 'MHTEKEILFIAWESPEGGYEAHSPGHSIFTQADDFEELRAMVHDAVSCHFEEDERPSIIRLHLVKDELIVV' A
#
# COMPACT_ATOMS: atom_id res chain seq x y z
N MET A 1 20.31 13.08 8.15
CA MET A 1 20.06 11.97 7.21
C MET A 1 18.78 11.32 7.69
N HIS A 2 17.64 11.68 7.11
CA HIS A 2 16.36 11.05 7.46
C HIS A 2 16.34 9.71 6.74
N THR A 3 16.64 8.63 7.44
CA THR A 3 16.34 7.27 6.96
C THR A 3 14.83 7.24 6.72
N GLU A 4 14.41 6.95 5.49
CA GLU A 4 13.01 6.86 5.08
C GLU A 4 12.40 5.61 5.74
N LYS A 5 12.07 5.74 7.01
CA LYS A 5 11.56 4.68 7.89
C LYS A 5 10.08 4.34 7.63
N GLU A 6 9.48 5.01 6.66
CA GLU A 6 8.06 4.99 6.39
C GLU A 6 7.83 4.70 4.90
N ILE A 7 7.00 3.70 4.60
CA ILE A 7 6.52 3.45 3.25
C ILE A 7 5.04 3.82 3.14
N LEU A 8 4.70 4.62 2.14
CA LEU A 8 3.33 4.98 1.82
C LEU A 8 2.73 3.95 0.86
N PHE A 9 1.57 3.44 1.22
CA PHE A 9 0.65 2.73 0.33
C PHE A 9 -0.62 3.55 0.20
N ILE A 10 -1.02 3.83 -1.03
CA ILE A 10 -2.31 4.43 -1.36
C ILE A 10 -3.24 3.27 -1.66
N ALA A 11 -4.36 3.19 -0.95
CA ALA A 11 -5.36 2.15 -1.14
C ALA A 11 -6.68 2.76 -1.61
N TRP A 12 -7.43 2.05 -2.45
CA TRP A 12 -8.78 2.42 -2.88
C TRP A 12 -9.66 1.17 -2.97
N GLU A 13 -10.97 1.39 -2.95
CA GLU A 13 -11.95 0.33 -3.25
C GLU A 13 -11.92 0.05 -4.75
N SER A 14 -11.75 -1.23 -5.11
CA SER A 14 -11.74 -1.63 -6.52
C SER A 14 -13.15 -1.58 -7.11
N PRO A 15 -13.33 -1.16 -8.38
CA PRO A 15 -14.64 -1.20 -9.04
C PRO A 15 -15.24 -2.60 -9.15
N GLU A 16 -14.41 -3.65 -9.10
CA GLU A 16 -14.85 -5.06 -9.14
C GLU A 16 -15.17 -5.63 -7.74
N GLY A 17 -14.99 -4.84 -6.68
CA GLY A 17 -15.10 -5.26 -5.29
C GLY A 17 -13.74 -5.52 -4.65
N GLY A 18 -13.67 -5.38 -3.33
CA GLY A 18 -12.43 -5.48 -2.57
C GLY A 18 -11.61 -4.19 -2.58
N TYR A 19 -10.31 -4.33 -2.31
CA TYR A 19 -9.38 -3.23 -2.16
C TYR A 19 -8.11 -3.45 -2.98
N GLU A 20 -7.64 -2.38 -3.57
CA GLU A 20 -6.35 -2.29 -4.23
C GLU A 20 -5.47 -1.32 -3.46
N ALA A 21 -4.17 -1.58 -3.41
CA ALA A 21 -3.18 -0.67 -2.86
C ALA A 21 -1.88 -0.68 -3.65
N HIS A 22 -1.24 0.49 -3.75
CA HIS A 22 0.06 0.62 -4.38
C HIS A 22 0.98 1.60 -3.65
N SER A 23 2.29 1.36 -3.76
CA SER A 23 3.31 2.28 -3.27
C SER A 23 3.92 3.08 -4.43
N PRO A 24 3.69 4.39 -4.53
CA PRO A 24 4.22 5.21 -5.63
C PRO A 24 5.75 5.31 -5.63
N GLY A 25 6.40 5.13 -4.46
CA GLY A 25 7.86 5.19 -4.34
C GLY A 25 8.58 3.89 -4.69
N HIS A 26 7.89 2.74 -4.56
CA HIS A 26 8.53 1.42 -4.64
C HIS A 26 7.92 0.47 -5.68
N SER A 27 6.94 0.95 -6.47
CA SER A 27 6.27 0.13 -7.49
C SER A 27 5.72 -1.20 -6.96
N ILE A 28 5.31 -1.22 -5.70
CA ILE A 28 4.68 -2.39 -5.06
C ILE A 28 3.18 -2.26 -5.25
N PHE A 29 2.52 -3.33 -5.69
CA PHE A 29 1.07 -3.39 -5.90
C PHE A 29 0.51 -4.61 -5.18
N THR A 30 -0.61 -4.43 -4.50
CA THR A 30 -1.30 -5.48 -3.74
C THR A 30 -2.79 -5.29 -3.87
N GLN A 31 -3.54 -6.39 -3.86
CA GLN A 31 -5.00 -6.36 -3.86
C GLN A 31 -5.51 -7.44 -2.90
N ALA A 32 -6.70 -7.26 -2.36
CA ALA A 32 -7.35 -8.20 -1.48
C ALA A 32 -8.86 -8.00 -1.44
N ASP A 33 -9.61 -9.02 -1.04
CA ASP A 33 -11.07 -8.97 -0.96
C ASP A 33 -11.55 -8.09 0.22
N ASP A 34 -10.76 -8.02 1.29
CA ASP A 34 -11.06 -7.28 2.51
C ASP A 34 -9.86 -6.46 3.01
N PHE A 35 -10.13 -5.41 3.79
CA PHE A 35 -9.09 -4.54 4.33
C PHE A 35 -8.15 -5.23 5.35
N GLU A 36 -8.61 -6.28 6.05
CA GLU A 36 -7.72 -7.11 6.87
C GLU A 36 -6.68 -7.85 6.02
N GLU A 37 -7.13 -8.48 4.95
CA GLU A 37 -6.27 -9.23 4.05
C GLU A 37 -5.31 -8.29 3.29
N LEU A 38 -5.79 -7.11 2.88
CA LEU A 38 -4.94 -6.08 2.27
C LEU A 38 -3.78 -5.70 3.18
N ARG A 39 -4.02 -5.54 4.49
CA ARG A 39 -2.95 -5.21 5.46
C ARG A 39 -1.92 -6.31 5.57
N ALA A 40 -2.34 -7.57 5.55
CA ALA A 40 -1.42 -8.71 5.55
C ALA A 40 -0.60 -8.76 4.25
N MET A 41 -1.25 -8.57 3.10
CA MET A 41 -0.61 -8.55 1.78
C MET A 41 0.39 -7.41 1.63
N VAL A 42 0.06 -6.20 2.08
CA VAL A 42 0.99 -5.06 2.07
C VAL A 42 2.19 -5.35 2.96
N HIS A 43 1.99 -5.91 4.16
CA HIS A 43 3.09 -6.25 5.05
C HIS A 43 4.02 -7.30 4.44
N ASP A 44 3.45 -8.36 3.84
CA ASP A 44 4.21 -9.41 3.17
C ASP A 44 5.00 -8.86 1.96
N ALA A 45 4.35 -8.03 1.13
CA ALA A 45 4.97 -7.41 -0.03
C ALA A 45 6.17 -6.52 0.36
N VAL A 46 6.05 -5.74 1.44
CA VAL A 46 7.18 -4.96 1.99
C VAL A 46 8.27 -5.89 2.52
N SER A 47 7.92 -6.96 3.23
CA SER A 47 8.91 -7.90 3.75
C SER A 47 9.66 -8.65 2.65
N CYS A 48 9.04 -8.89 1.50
CA CYS A 48 9.63 -9.57 0.35
C CYS A 48 10.46 -8.62 -0.52
N HIS A 49 10.04 -7.36 -0.65
CA HIS A 49 10.68 -6.37 -1.51
C HIS A 49 11.96 -5.78 -0.89
N PHE A 50 12.04 -5.65 0.43
CA PHE A 50 13.16 -5.01 1.12
C PHE A 50 14.04 -6.01 1.89
N GLU A 51 15.35 -5.85 1.77
CA GLU A 51 16.33 -6.56 2.61
C GLU A 51 16.21 -6.11 4.08
N GLU A 52 16.74 -6.92 5.02
CA GLU A 52 16.59 -6.67 6.47
C GLU A 52 17.07 -5.28 6.92
N ASP A 53 18.13 -4.75 6.30
CA ASP A 53 18.71 -3.44 6.64
C ASP A 53 17.98 -2.25 5.98
N GLU A 54 17.19 -2.52 4.93
CA GLU A 54 16.48 -1.50 4.14
C GLU A 54 14.97 -1.46 4.44
N ARG A 55 14.49 -2.35 5.32
CA ARG A 55 13.06 -2.45 5.62
C ARG A 55 12.52 -1.19 6.31
N PRO A 56 11.43 -0.60 5.79
CA PRO A 56 10.76 0.49 6.48
C PRO A 56 10.14 -0.02 7.79
N SER A 57 10.32 0.73 8.88
CA SER A 57 9.78 0.39 10.20
C SER A 57 8.29 0.69 10.36
N ILE A 58 7.72 1.48 9.45
CA ILE A 58 6.33 1.94 9.50
C ILE A 58 5.72 1.80 8.10
N ILE A 59 4.55 1.18 8.03
CA ILE A 59 3.75 1.11 6.82
C ILE A 59 2.55 2.04 7.00
N ARG A 60 2.46 3.07 6.15
CA ARG A 60 1.34 4.00 6.14
C ARG A 60 0.38 3.61 5.02
N LEU A 61 -0.69 2.91 5.38
CA LEU A 61 -1.77 2.56 4.47
C LEU A 61 -2.82 3.69 4.47
N HIS A 62 -2.89 4.44 3.37
CA HIS A 62 -3.78 5.57 3.19
C HIS A 62 -4.94 5.18 2.26
N LEU A 63 -6.09 4.88 2.86
CA LEU A 63 -7.32 4.60 2.11
C LEU A 63 -7.90 5.92 1.59
N VAL A 64 -7.97 6.05 0.27
CA VAL A 64 -8.56 7.18 -0.44
C VAL A 64 -9.82 6.74 -1.17
N LYS A 65 -10.75 7.68 -1.31
CA LYS A 65 -11.93 7.52 -2.15
C LYS A 65 -11.75 8.42 -3.36
N ASP A 66 -11.65 7.82 -4.53
CA ASP A 66 -11.52 8.57 -5.78
C ASP A 66 -12.92 8.92 -6.30
N GLU A 67 -13.17 10.21 -6.52
CA GLU A 67 -14.44 10.71 -7.05
C GLU A 67 -14.20 11.37 -8.41
N LEU A 68 -14.86 10.87 -9.44
CA LEU A 68 -14.80 11.45 -10.77
C LEU A 68 -15.74 12.66 -10.85
N ILE A 69 -15.16 13.84 -11.01
CA ILE A 69 -15.90 15.09 -11.23
C ILE A 69 -15.76 15.46 -12.71
N VAL A 70 -16.89 15.56 -13.41
CA VAL A 70 -16.94 16.03 -14.80
C VAL A 70 -16.86 17.56 -14.86
N VAL A 71 -16.15 18.09 -15.86
CA VAL A 71 -16.03 19.53 -16.16
C VAL A 71 -16.87 19.89 -17.37
#